data_AF-A0A924HL40-F1
#
_entry.id   AF-A0A924HL40-F1
#
_cell.length_a   1.000
_cell.length_b   1.000
_cell.length_c   1.000
_cell.angle_alpha   90.00
_cell.angle_beta   90.00
_cell.angle_gamma   90.00
#
_symmetry.space_group_name_H-M   'P 1'
#
loop_
_entity.id
_entity.type
_entity.pdbx_description
1 polymer ?
#
loop_
_entity_poly.entity_id
_entity_poly.type
_entity_poly.pdbx_seq_one_letter_code
_entity_poly.pdbx_strand_id
1 'polypeptide(L)'
;MKTFKTLFKTALMITPILLTVACNKNAAKYENLKSGKKVTITKDPTTGYAIDSITKEPVDFYVNLETKDTIYGKTGIVVNNALIKTPEGSYMVDNAKIKSDGDEFKSNAENVKIKVDGDETKIKTDDKKIKIKDGEKKVKYKD
;
A
#
# COMPACT_ATOMS: atom_id res chain seq x y z
N MET A 1 41.90 23.23 61.43
CA MET A 1 42.26 24.20 60.37
C MET A 1 43.32 23.59 59.48
N LYS A 2 43.30 23.93 58.18
CA LYS A 2 44.11 23.42 57.03
C LYS A 2 43.52 22.16 56.36
N THR A 3 43.29 22.06 55.06
CA THR A 3 42.97 22.98 53.96
C THR A 3 42.61 22.08 52.77
N PHE A 4 41.56 22.43 52.04
CA PHE A 4 41.12 21.83 50.78
C PHE A 4 42.23 21.78 49.70
N LYS A 5 42.28 20.67 48.94
CA LYS A 5 42.74 20.47 47.54
C LYS A 5 42.72 18.94 47.34
N THR A 6 42.20 18.33 46.27
CA THR A 6 42.56 18.54 44.87
C THR A 6 41.63 17.70 43.95
N LEU A 7 41.09 18.36 42.92
CA LEU A 7 40.68 17.89 41.59
C LEU A 7 39.87 16.57 41.41
N PHE A 8 38.56 16.76 41.21
CA PHE A 8 37.76 15.96 40.27
C PHE A 8 38.39 16.05 38.87
N LYS A 9 38.86 14.92 38.31
CA LYS A 9 39.16 14.80 36.88
C LYS A 9 37.97 14.13 36.19
N THR A 10 37.13 14.96 35.57
CA THR A 10 36.16 14.56 34.56
C THR A 10 36.88 14.05 33.32
N ALA A 11 36.83 12.74 33.09
CA ALA A 11 37.13 12.14 31.79
C ALA A 11 35.80 11.68 31.18
N LEU A 12 35.07 12.59 30.56
CA LEU A 12 33.90 12.28 29.75
C LEU A 12 34.42 11.72 28.41
N MET A 13 34.59 10.41 28.34
CA MET A 13 34.90 9.69 27.11
C MET A 13 33.70 9.83 26.17
N ILE A 14 33.78 10.77 25.23
CA ILE A 14 32.84 10.89 24.11
C ILE A 14 33.16 9.72 23.17
N THR A 15 32.49 8.59 23.39
CA THR A 15 32.50 7.50 22.43
C THR A 15 31.67 7.90 21.22
N PRO A 16 32.23 7.88 19.99
CA PRO A 16 31.42 8.01 18.80
C PRO A 16 30.54 6.76 18.73
N ILE A 17 29.25 6.93 19.02
CA ILE A 17 28.24 5.92 18.73
C ILE A 17 28.24 5.75 17.21
N LEU A 18 28.91 4.70 16.72
CA LEU A 18 28.71 4.24 15.36
C LEU A 18 27.24 3.82 15.23
N LEU A 19 26.43 4.71 14.66
CA LEU A 19 25.14 4.35 14.10
C LEU A 19 25.42 3.41 12.94
N THR A 20 25.47 2.11 13.23
CA THR A 20 25.42 1.08 12.20
C THR A 20 24.05 1.19 11.55
N VAL A 21 24.00 1.92 10.44
CA VAL A 21 22.86 1.87 9.52
C VAL A 21 22.86 0.44 8.98
N ALA A 22 22.12 -0.44 9.67
CA ALA A 22 21.80 -1.75 9.16
C ALA A 22 20.99 -1.53 7.89
N CYS A 23 21.67 -1.52 6.76
CA CYS A 23 21.06 -1.48 5.44
C CYS A 23 20.32 -2.80 5.28
N ASN A 24 19.05 -2.80 5.68
CA ASN A 24 18.19 -3.96 5.61
C ASN A 24 18.00 -4.27 4.12
N LYS A 25 18.64 -5.34 3.64
CA LYS A 25 18.66 -5.76 2.22
C LYS A 25 17.31 -6.30 1.72
N ASN A 26 16.20 -5.86 2.29
CA ASN A 26 14.91 -6.00 1.64
C ASN A 26 14.76 -4.83 0.70
N ALA A 27 15.33 -4.97 -0.50
CA ALA A 27 15.09 -4.02 -1.57
C ALA A 27 13.56 -3.94 -1.76
N ALA A 28 12.99 -2.79 -1.42
CA ALA A 28 11.56 -2.57 -1.51
C ALA A 28 11.09 -2.89 -2.93
N LYS A 29 10.16 -3.85 -3.03
CA LYS A 29 9.65 -4.40 -4.30
C LYS A 29 8.49 -3.58 -4.87
N TYR A 30 7.93 -2.69 -4.07
CA TYR A 30 6.74 -1.93 -4.41
C TYR A 30 6.96 -0.44 -4.21
N GLU A 31 6.18 0.36 -4.91
CA GLU A 31 6.10 1.81 -4.72
C GLU A 31 4.67 2.20 -4.41
N ASN A 32 4.45 2.90 -3.29
CA ASN A 32 3.14 3.42 -2.92
C ASN A 32 2.83 4.65 -3.77
N LEU A 33 1.76 4.62 -4.57
CA LEU A 33 1.44 5.70 -5.50
C LEU A 33 1.05 7.01 -4.80
N LYS A 34 0.48 6.94 -3.59
CA LYS A 34 0.09 8.13 -2.83
C LYS A 34 1.30 8.91 -2.33
N SER A 35 2.34 8.20 -1.86
CA SER A 35 3.50 8.82 -1.24
C SER A 35 4.76 8.85 -2.11
N GLY A 36 4.80 8.07 -3.21
CA GLY A 36 5.99 7.83 -4.02
C GLY A 36 7.10 7.06 -3.29
N LYS A 37 6.84 6.58 -2.07
CA LYS A 37 7.84 5.86 -1.28
C LYS A 37 7.91 4.41 -1.73
N LYS A 38 9.13 3.88 -1.78
CA LYS A 38 9.33 2.43 -1.93
C LYS A 38 8.96 1.74 -0.63
N VAL A 39 8.09 0.75 -0.72
CA VAL A 39 7.49 0.05 0.42
C VAL A 39 7.60 -1.46 0.25
N THR A 40 7.47 -2.18 1.37
CA THR A 40 7.30 -3.63 1.37
C THR A 40 5.86 -3.92 1.78
N ILE A 41 5.11 -4.62 0.92
CA ILE A 41 3.68 -4.87 1.13
C ILE A 41 3.46 -6.22 1.82
N THR A 42 2.60 -6.23 2.83
CA THR A 42 2.02 -7.44 3.44
C THR A 42 0.49 -7.30 3.46
N LYS A 43 -0.23 -8.38 3.75
CA LYS A 43 -1.69 -8.32 3.93
C LYS A 43 -2.01 -8.18 5.41
N ASP A 44 -2.86 -7.22 5.73
CA ASP A 44 -3.50 -7.13 7.04
C ASP A 44 -4.31 -8.40 7.32
N PRO A 45 -4.14 -9.06 8.47
CA PRO A 45 -4.77 -10.35 8.76
C PRO A 45 -6.28 -10.24 8.96
N THR A 46 -6.79 -9.07 9.33
CA THR A 46 -8.21 -8.85 9.62
C THR A 46 -9.00 -8.55 8.34
N THR A 47 -8.51 -7.62 7.54
CA THR A 47 -9.19 -7.07 6.37
C THR A 47 -8.70 -7.68 5.05
N GLY A 48 -7.49 -8.25 5.05
CA GLY A 48 -6.81 -8.72 3.84
C GLY A 48 -6.31 -7.58 2.94
N TYR A 49 -6.28 -6.34 3.44
CA TYR A 49 -5.80 -5.17 2.71
C TYR A 49 -4.27 -5.11 2.67
N ALA A 50 -3.73 -4.54 1.61
CA ALA A 50 -2.31 -4.25 1.52
C ALA A 50 -1.93 -3.18 2.54
N ILE A 51 -0.93 -3.50 3.37
CA ILE A 51 -0.32 -2.59 4.33
C ILE A 51 1.19 -2.56 4.12
N ASP A 52 1.82 -1.43 4.44
CA ASP A 52 3.27 -1.39 4.57
C ASP A 52 3.68 -2.27 5.76
N SER A 53 4.57 -3.22 5.51
CA SER A 53 5.06 -4.15 6.52
C SER A 53 5.76 -3.46 7.70
N ILE A 54 6.30 -2.27 7.51
CA ILE A 54 7.06 -1.49 8.49
C ILE A 54 6.10 -0.59 9.28
N THR A 55 5.39 0.32 8.61
CA THR A 55 4.55 1.32 9.29
C THR A 55 3.17 0.79 9.67
N LYS A 56 2.77 -0.35 9.10
CA LYS A 56 1.42 -0.94 9.20
C LYS A 56 0.33 -0.04 8.63
N GLU A 57 0.69 0.98 7.85
CA GLU A 57 -0.27 1.87 7.22
C GLU A 57 -0.89 1.19 5.98
N PRO A 58 -2.21 1.36 5.75
CA PRO A 58 -2.87 0.92 4.53
C PRO A 58 -2.27 1.55 3.28
N VAL A 59 -2.14 0.75 2.22
CA VAL A 59 -1.67 1.19 0.91
C VAL A 59 -2.78 0.95 -0.11
N ASP A 60 -3.43 2.04 -0.55
CA ASP A 60 -4.56 1.95 -1.48
C ASP A 60 -4.15 1.50 -2.88
N PHE A 61 -3.12 2.10 -3.46
CA PHE A 61 -2.59 1.70 -4.76
C PHE A 61 -1.07 1.66 -4.72
N TYR A 62 -0.48 0.63 -5.31
CA TYR A 62 0.97 0.48 -5.39
C TYR A 62 1.40 -0.15 -6.70
N VAL A 63 2.62 0.14 -7.12
CA VAL A 63 3.24 -0.43 -8.31
C VAL A 63 4.21 -1.53 -7.91
N ASN A 64 4.11 -2.69 -8.53
CA ASN A 64 5.16 -3.71 -8.48
C ASN A 64 6.34 -3.24 -9.35
N LEU A 65 7.50 -3.05 -8.75
CA LEU A 65 8.67 -2.53 -9.46
C LEU A 65 9.29 -3.54 -10.42
N GLU A 66 9.01 -4.83 -10.24
CA GLU A 66 9.46 -5.92 -11.13
C GLU A 66 8.55 -6.03 -12.36
N THR A 67 7.23 -6.19 -12.17
CA THR A 67 6.28 -6.40 -13.29
C THR A 67 5.75 -5.11 -13.90
N LYS A 68 5.95 -3.97 -13.22
CA LYS A 68 5.37 -2.66 -13.54
C LYS A 68 3.84 -2.60 -13.44
N ASP A 69 3.22 -3.60 -12.82
CA ASP A 69 1.78 -3.61 -12.60
C ASP A 69 1.37 -2.68 -11.46
N THR A 70 0.29 -1.95 -11.67
CA THR A 70 -0.40 -1.18 -10.65
C THR A 70 -1.48 -2.02 -10.01
N ILE A 71 -1.46 -2.13 -8.68
CA ILE A 71 -2.31 -3.05 -7.92
C ILE A 71 -3.17 -2.26 -6.94
N TYR A 72 -4.46 -2.62 -6.87
CA TYR A 72 -5.40 -2.05 -5.91
C TYR A 72 -5.31 -2.79 -4.57
N GLY A 73 -4.77 -2.13 -3.54
CA GLY A 73 -4.38 -2.76 -2.28
C GLY A 73 -5.50 -3.34 -1.43
N LYS A 74 -6.74 -2.85 -1.54
CA LYS A 74 -7.88 -3.49 -0.85
C LYS A 74 -8.16 -4.91 -1.40
N THR A 75 -7.84 -5.14 -2.68
CA THR A 75 -8.31 -6.32 -3.40
C THR A 75 -7.18 -7.22 -3.86
N GLY A 76 -6.04 -6.65 -4.22
CA GLY A 76 -4.89 -7.29 -4.86
C GLY A 76 -5.04 -7.42 -6.37
N ILE A 77 -5.97 -6.69 -7.00
CA ILE A 77 -6.25 -6.78 -8.44
C ILE A 77 -5.37 -5.78 -9.20
N VAL A 78 -4.88 -6.18 -10.36
CA VAL A 78 -4.13 -5.32 -11.29
C VAL A 78 -5.10 -4.35 -11.96
N VAL A 79 -4.76 -3.06 -11.96
CA VAL A 79 -5.59 -1.94 -12.45
C VAL A 79 -4.80 -1.04 -13.41
N ASN A 80 -3.92 -1.63 -14.21
CA ASN A 80 -3.11 -0.93 -15.20
C ASN A 80 -3.97 -0.05 -16.12
N ASN A 81 -3.49 1.17 -16.40
CA ASN A 81 -4.16 2.17 -17.27
C ASN A 81 -5.58 2.59 -16.86
N ALA A 82 -6.05 2.12 -15.71
CA ALA A 82 -7.40 2.37 -15.20
C ALA A 82 -7.39 3.31 -13.99
N LEU A 83 -6.35 4.14 -13.79
CA LEU A 83 -6.32 5.14 -12.72
C LEU A 83 -6.37 6.57 -13.27
N ILE A 84 -7.16 7.42 -12.63
CA ILE A 84 -7.11 8.89 -12.73
C ILE A 84 -6.49 9.42 -11.44
N LYS A 85 -5.61 10.41 -11.59
CA LYS A 85 -5.15 11.21 -10.46
C LYS A 85 -6.19 12.29 -10.16
N THR A 86 -6.68 12.33 -8.92
CA THR A 86 -7.59 13.37 -8.45
C THR A 86 -6.84 14.71 -8.29
N PRO A 87 -7.55 15.84 -8.28
CA PRO A 87 -6.95 17.15 -8.01
C PRO A 87 -6.20 17.22 -6.68
N GLU A 88 -6.61 16.40 -5.71
CA GLU A 88 -6.01 16.26 -4.38
C GLU A 88 -4.73 15.40 -4.37
N GLY A 89 -4.31 14.90 -5.54
CA GLY A 89 -3.11 14.07 -5.68
C GLY A 89 -3.31 12.60 -5.33
N SER A 90 -4.52 12.17 -4.97
CA SER A 90 -4.88 10.77 -4.77
C SER A 90 -5.16 10.08 -6.11
N TYR A 91 -5.24 8.75 -6.14
CA TYR A 91 -5.62 7.99 -7.32
C TYR A 91 -6.98 7.36 -7.13
N MET A 92 -7.81 7.44 -8.16
CA MET A 92 -9.09 6.74 -8.24
C MET A 92 -9.10 5.91 -9.52
N VAL A 93 -9.92 4.86 -9.57
CA VAL A 93 -10.10 4.13 -10.81
C VAL A 93 -10.86 5.02 -11.81
N ASP A 94 -10.37 5.11 -13.05
CA ASP A 94 -10.96 5.90 -14.12
C ASP A 94 -12.28 5.29 -14.59
N ASN A 95 -13.38 5.94 -14.23
CA ASN A 95 -14.72 5.50 -14.63
C ASN A 95 -15.04 5.77 -16.11
N ALA A 96 -14.29 6.63 -16.82
CA ALA A 96 -14.56 7.04 -18.21
C ALA A 96 -13.80 6.21 -19.26
N LYS A 97 -12.70 5.54 -18.89
CA LYS A 97 -12.04 4.52 -19.74
C LYS A 97 -12.70 3.14 -19.66
N ILE A 98 -13.90 3.09 -19.08
CA ILE A 98 -14.74 1.91 -18.84
C ILE A 98 -15.89 1.98 -19.84
N LYS A 99 -16.12 0.92 -20.62
CA LYS A 99 -17.31 0.85 -21.47
C LYS A 99 -18.55 0.65 -20.59
N SER A 100 -19.45 1.63 -20.60
CA SER A 100 -20.76 1.55 -19.96
C SER A 100 -21.76 0.84 -20.85
N ASP A 101 -22.16 -0.37 -20.46
CA ASP A 101 -23.52 -0.86 -20.67
C ASP A 101 -24.17 -0.85 -19.28
N GLY A 102 -25.37 -0.27 -19.18
CA GLY A 102 -26.05 0.20 -17.97
C GLY A 102 -25.70 -0.50 -16.64
N ASP A 103 -25.37 0.31 -15.63
CA ASP A 103 -25.15 -0.08 -14.22
C ASP A 103 -24.08 -1.14 -13.94
N GLU A 104 -23.25 -1.48 -14.93
CA GLU A 104 -22.32 -2.60 -14.86
C GLU A 104 -20.95 -2.28 -15.50
N PHE A 105 -20.04 -1.72 -14.71
CA PHE A 105 -18.66 -1.36 -15.07
C PHE A 105 -17.80 -2.53 -15.60
N LYS A 106 -17.36 -2.54 -16.86
CA LYS A 106 -16.43 -3.57 -17.41
C LYS A 106 -15.12 -2.89 -17.86
N SER A 107 -14.00 -3.17 -17.20
CA SER A 107 -12.66 -2.74 -17.65
C SER A 107 -12.12 -3.74 -18.67
N ASN A 108 -11.64 -3.20 -19.80
CA ASN A 108 -11.03 -3.96 -20.90
C ASN A 108 -9.56 -4.32 -20.65
N ALA A 109 -8.98 -3.93 -19.50
CA ALA A 109 -7.58 -4.22 -19.21
C ALA A 109 -7.32 -5.70 -18.92
N GLU A 110 -8.33 -6.45 -18.42
CA GLU A 110 -8.19 -7.89 -18.07
C GLU A 110 -9.54 -8.49 -17.57
N ASN A 111 -10.66 -8.22 -18.25
CA ASN A 111 -12.02 -8.69 -17.84
C ASN A 111 -12.40 -8.36 -16.38
N VAL A 112 -11.86 -7.27 -15.83
CA VAL A 112 -12.14 -6.83 -14.46
C VAL A 112 -13.33 -5.87 -14.47
N LYS A 113 -14.40 -6.18 -13.73
CA LYS A 113 -15.62 -5.39 -13.58
C LYS A 113 -15.77 -4.90 -12.14
N ILE A 114 -15.61 -3.60 -11.88
CA ILE A 114 -15.63 -3.00 -10.53
C ILE A 114 -16.88 -2.13 -10.37
N LYS A 115 -17.84 -2.53 -9.53
CA LYS A 115 -19.03 -1.76 -9.17
C LYS A 115 -18.87 -1.15 -7.79
N VAL A 116 -19.09 0.16 -7.65
CA VAL A 116 -19.11 0.87 -6.36
C VAL A 116 -20.52 1.40 -6.13
N ASP A 117 -21.18 0.95 -5.07
CA ASP A 117 -22.53 1.34 -4.64
C ASP A 117 -22.45 1.84 -3.18
N GLY A 118 -22.25 3.14 -2.98
CA GLY A 118 -22.04 3.72 -1.64
C GLY A 118 -20.85 3.08 -0.93
N ASP A 119 -21.10 2.43 0.21
CA ASP A 119 -20.09 1.72 1.01
C ASP A 119 -19.75 0.31 0.49
N GLU A 120 -20.43 -0.16 -0.56
CA GLU A 120 -20.17 -1.46 -1.18
C GLU A 120 -19.28 -1.32 -2.42
N THR A 121 -18.19 -2.11 -2.49
CA THR A 121 -17.39 -2.30 -3.70
C THR A 121 -17.41 -3.75 -4.14
N LYS A 122 -17.78 -4.02 -5.39
CA LYS A 122 -17.93 -5.36 -5.96
C LYS A 122 -17.10 -5.50 -7.21
N ILE A 123 -16.10 -6.35 -7.17
CA ILE A 123 -15.20 -6.61 -8.29
C ILE A 123 -15.44 -8.02 -8.83
N LYS A 124 -15.71 -8.16 -10.12
CA LYS A 124 -15.77 -9.43 -10.84
C LYS A 124 -14.56 -9.50 -11.76
N THR A 125 -13.81 -10.59 -11.73
CA THR A 125 -12.87 -10.95 -12.78
C THR A 125 -13.40 -12.19 -13.48
N ASP A 126 -12.63 -12.75 -14.42
CA ASP A 126 -12.97 -14.04 -15.02
C ASP A 126 -13.03 -15.15 -13.97
N ASP A 127 -12.04 -15.20 -13.06
CA ASP A 127 -11.91 -16.30 -12.10
C ASP A 127 -12.68 -16.10 -10.79
N LYS A 128 -12.97 -14.86 -10.40
CA LYS A 128 -13.51 -14.59 -9.05
C LYS A 128 -14.37 -13.34 -8.97
N LYS A 129 -15.17 -13.29 -7.92
CA LYS A 129 -15.98 -12.17 -7.53
C LYS A 129 -15.66 -11.78 -6.09
N ILE A 130 -15.16 -10.58 -5.90
CA ILE A 130 -14.81 -9.97 -4.63
C ILE A 130 -15.91 -8.95 -4.29
N LYS A 131 -16.45 -9.00 -3.08
CA LYS A 131 -17.37 -8.01 -2.54
C LYS A 131 -16.78 -7.47 -1.24
N ILE A 132 -16.67 -6.16 -1.14
CA ILE A 132 -16.17 -5.42 0.01
C ILE A 132 -17.32 -4.57 0.51
N LYS A 133 -17.66 -4.69 1.79
CA LYS A 133 -18.67 -3.87 2.44
C LYS A 133 -18.23 -3.64 3.89
N ASP A 134 -18.24 -2.40 4.35
CA ASP A 134 -17.89 -2.05 5.74
C ASP A 134 -16.53 -2.61 6.22
N GLY A 135 -15.56 -2.72 5.30
CA GLY A 135 -14.24 -3.31 5.60
C GLY A 135 -14.17 -4.84 5.50
N GLU A 136 -15.30 -5.53 5.42
CA GLU A 136 -15.37 -6.98 5.24
C GLU A 136 -15.20 -7.38 3.78
N LYS A 137 -14.26 -8.31 3.51
CA LYS A 137 -13.96 -8.82 2.18
C LYS A 137 -14.47 -10.25 2.01
N LYS A 138 -15.42 -10.44 1.08
CA LYS A 138 -15.94 -11.75 0.66
C LYS A 138 -15.46 -12.09 -0.75
N VAL A 139 -14.78 -13.22 -0.91
CA VAL A 139 -14.29 -13.72 -2.21
C VAL A 139 -15.06 -14.98 -2.60
N LYS A 140 -15.57 -15.03 -3.83
CA LYS A 140 -16.16 -16.23 -4.46
C LYS A 140 -15.39 -16.53 -5.73
N TYR A 141 -14.90 -17.76 -5.89
CA TYR A 141 -14.30 -18.21 -7.15
C TYR A 141 -15.40 -18.71 -8.09
N LYS A 142 -15.20 -18.61 -9.41
CA LYS A 142 -16.02 -19.32 -10.40
C LYS A 142 -15.42 -20.72 -10.56
N ASP A 143 -16.29 -21.73 -10.52
CA ASP A 143 -15.94 -23.12 -10.90
C ASP A 143 -15.73 -23.24 -12.42
#